data_AF-A0A538IKW8-F1
#
_entry.id   AF-A0A538IKW8-F1
#
_cell.length_a   1.000
_cell.length_b   1.000
_cell.length_c   1.000
_cell.angle_alpha   90.00
_cell.angle_beta   90.00
_cell.angle_gamma   90.00
#
_symmetry.space_group_name_H-M   'P 1'
#
loop_
_entity.id
_entity.type
_entity.pdbx_description
1 polymer ?
#
loop_
_entity_poly.entity_id
_entity_poly.type
_entity_poly.pdbx_seq_one_letter_code
_entity_poly.pdbx_strand_id
1 'polypeptide(L)'
;MTGPDGNLWFTESSDPGRIMRITPSGAVTEVATGGVTPGFTANADLYGIAAGPDGDLWFVEQGDPGRVGRITPAGAVTEVATGGVTPGFTANGSPNEITQGPDGNMWFTETRVRGALNGHAQPTSYEFQYGRTSAYGSASKSTGAGSGFTSVPASAKLTGLKPNSTYHYRLLATNPTGTTPGRDRTFKTLALPRVGHLTMSPKVWRPPVGTTIRFSLNRAVRIRLQFFAEKPGRKVNGKCRPPTQSNGGAQKCTRLVLAGTIVFDGHRGTNTVRFQGRISKKKSLSPGQYQLKVVAVDPTTPKTSSRSTGFTIVAG
;
A
#
# COMPACT_ATOMS: atom_id res chain seq x y z
N MET A 1 -7.21 4.39 12.95
CA MET A 1 -7.41 5.59 12.10
C MET A 1 -8.39 6.56 12.77
N THR A 2 -8.43 7.84 12.42
CA THR A 2 -9.41 8.81 12.98
C THR A 2 -10.74 8.73 12.25
N GLY A 3 -11.80 8.33 12.93
CA GLY A 3 -13.14 8.21 12.37
C GLY A 3 -13.85 9.55 12.18
N PRO A 4 -15.03 9.54 11.50
CA PRO A 4 -15.83 10.73 11.24
C PRO A 4 -16.31 11.45 12.51
N ASP A 5 -16.39 10.73 13.62
CA ASP A 5 -16.76 11.21 14.96
C ASP A 5 -15.59 11.81 15.75
N GLY A 6 -14.40 11.93 15.14
CA GLY A 6 -13.20 12.45 15.78
C GLY A 6 -12.51 11.47 16.74
N ASN A 7 -13.03 10.26 16.90
CA ASN A 7 -12.41 9.21 17.71
C ASN A 7 -11.41 8.38 16.89
N LEU A 8 -10.51 7.66 17.57
CA LEU A 8 -9.65 6.69 16.92
C LEU A 8 -10.35 5.33 16.86
N TRP A 9 -10.38 4.72 15.68
CA TRP A 9 -10.98 3.42 15.44
C TRP A 9 -9.92 2.42 14.97
N PHE A 10 -10.03 1.18 15.44
CA PHE A 10 -9.15 0.10 15.05
C PHE A 10 -9.85 -1.26 15.16
N THR A 11 -9.30 -2.23 14.46
CA THR A 11 -9.74 -3.61 14.42
C THR A 11 -8.78 -4.49 15.22
N GLU A 12 -9.31 -5.48 15.91
CA GLU A 12 -8.57 -6.57 16.52
C GLU A 12 -8.68 -7.81 15.61
N SER A 13 -7.55 -8.29 15.09
CA SER A 13 -7.48 -9.50 14.26
C SER A 13 -7.51 -10.74 15.16
N SER A 14 -8.72 -11.09 15.57
CA SER A 14 -9.07 -12.25 16.38
C SER A 14 -10.27 -12.98 15.77
N ASP A 15 -10.53 -14.20 16.25
CA ASP A 15 -11.72 -14.98 15.91
C ASP A 15 -12.45 -15.36 17.23
N PRO A 16 -13.54 -14.65 17.60
CA PRO A 16 -14.22 -13.61 16.83
C PRO A 16 -13.49 -12.26 16.86
N GLY A 17 -13.55 -11.52 15.74
CA GLY A 17 -12.91 -10.22 15.58
C GLY A 17 -13.66 -9.09 16.29
N ARG A 18 -12.94 -8.04 16.70
CA ARG A 18 -13.52 -6.88 17.41
C ARG A 18 -13.21 -5.54 16.75
N ILE A 19 -14.17 -4.62 16.81
CA ILE A 19 -14.01 -3.23 16.41
C ILE A 19 -13.99 -2.36 17.67
N MET A 20 -12.91 -1.61 17.83
CA MET A 20 -12.61 -0.83 19.02
C MET A 20 -12.55 0.67 18.68
N ARG A 21 -12.94 1.50 19.65
CA ARG A 21 -12.92 2.96 19.58
C ARG A 21 -12.16 3.55 20.77
N ILE A 22 -11.34 4.56 20.53
CA ILE A 22 -10.62 5.33 21.55
C ILE A 22 -11.00 6.81 21.43
N THR A 23 -11.44 7.40 22.54
CA THR A 23 -11.70 8.85 22.59
C THR A 23 -10.40 9.66 22.57
N PRO A 24 -10.42 10.97 22.23
CA PRO A 24 -9.26 11.84 22.38
C PRO A 24 -8.71 11.92 23.80
N SER A 25 -9.53 11.61 24.82
CA SER A 25 -9.12 11.52 26.23
C SER A 25 -8.52 10.16 26.61
N GLY A 26 -8.46 9.20 25.68
CA GLY A 26 -7.83 7.89 25.88
C GLY A 26 -8.75 6.79 26.39
N ALA A 27 -10.07 7.02 26.50
CA ALA A 27 -11.01 5.99 26.90
C ALA A 27 -11.22 4.99 25.76
N VAL A 28 -11.04 3.69 26.03
CA VAL A 28 -11.18 2.61 25.05
C VAL A 28 -12.55 1.95 25.24
N THR A 29 -13.24 1.66 24.14
CA THR A 29 -14.53 0.99 24.13
C THR A 29 -14.57 -0.05 23.02
N GLU A 30 -15.01 -1.27 23.35
CA GLU A 30 -15.42 -2.26 22.36
C GLU A 30 -16.77 -1.86 21.79
N VAL A 31 -16.83 -1.67 20.47
CA VAL A 31 -18.03 -1.19 19.78
C VAL A 31 -18.80 -2.34 19.16
N ALA A 32 -18.10 -3.31 18.58
CA ALA A 32 -18.72 -4.46 17.96
C ALA A 32 -17.84 -5.71 18.06
N THR A 33 -18.47 -6.87 18.23
CA THR A 33 -17.82 -8.18 18.31
C THR A 33 -18.50 -9.17 17.39
N GLY A 34 -17.70 -9.89 16.60
CA GLY A 34 -18.18 -10.89 15.64
C GLY A 34 -19.03 -11.96 16.32
N GLY A 35 -20.20 -12.25 15.75
CA GLY A 35 -21.15 -13.24 16.27
C GLY A 35 -21.97 -12.77 17.47
N VAL A 36 -21.64 -11.61 18.05
CA VAL A 36 -22.38 -11.00 19.18
C VAL A 36 -23.18 -9.78 18.70
N THR A 37 -22.56 -8.90 17.92
CA THR A 37 -23.22 -7.73 17.37
C THR A 37 -24.12 -8.14 16.19
N PRO A 38 -25.40 -7.74 16.18
CA PRO A 38 -26.30 -8.03 15.05
C PRO A 38 -25.71 -7.53 13.73
N GLY A 39 -25.77 -8.38 12.70
CA GLY A 39 -25.19 -8.09 11.40
C GLY A 39 -23.66 -8.22 11.33
N PHE A 40 -23.02 -8.70 12.41
CA PHE A 40 -21.60 -8.99 12.44
C PHE A 40 -21.35 -10.48 12.67
N THR A 41 -20.71 -11.14 11.72
CA THR A 41 -20.48 -12.57 11.73
C THR A 41 -19.31 -12.98 12.63
N ALA A 42 -19.36 -14.22 13.14
CA ALA A 42 -18.40 -14.72 14.13
C ALA A 42 -16.98 -14.85 13.56
N ASN A 43 -16.87 -15.39 12.34
CA ASN A 43 -15.62 -15.73 11.66
C ASN A 43 -15.00 -14.53 10.92
N ALA A 44 -14.92 -13.36 11.56
CA ALA A 44 -14.62 -12.10 10.87
C ALA A 44 -13.15 -11.96 10.42
N ASP A 45 -12.18 -12.43 11.23
CA ASP A 45 -10.73 -12.17 11.03
C ASP A 45 -10.47 -10.76 10.47
N LEU A 46 -10.80 -9.75 11.28
CA LEU A 46 -10.79 -8.35 10.86
C LEU A 46 -9.37 -7.88 10.51
N TYR A 47 -9.28 -7.03 9.49
CA TYR A 47 -8.01 -6.46 9.06
C TYR A 47 -8.08 -4.95 8.83
N GLY A 48 -8.40 -4.50 7.63
CA GLY A 48 -8.48 -3.06 7.32
C GLY A 48 -9.76 -2.40 7.84
N ILE A 49 -9.64 -1.13 8.23
CA ILE A 49 -10.76 -0.22 8.52
C ILE A 49 -10.46 1.18 7.98
N ALA A 50 -11.45 1.81 7.35
CA ALA A 50 -11.37 3.14 6.74
C ALA A 50 -12.64 3.96 6.99
N ALA A 51 -12.53 5.28 7.05
CA ALA A 51 -13.71 6.16 6.95
C ALA A 51 -14.28 6.07 5.54
N GLY A 52 -15.60 5.98 5.46
CA GLY A 52 -16.36 6.03 4.24
C GLY A 52 -16.79 7.46 3.86
N PRO A 53 -17.24 7.65 2.60
CA PRO A 53 -17.85 8.89 2.12
C PRO A 53 -19.17 9.25 2.83
N ASP A 54 -19.77 8.26 3.47
CA ASP A 54 -21.11 8.26 4.03
C ASP A 54 -21.16 8.57 5.53
N GLY A 55 -20.02 8.97 6.11
CA GLY A 55 -19.93 9.28 7.54
C GLY A 55 -19.78 8.05 8.44
N ASP A 56 -19.70 6.86 7.85
CA ASP A 56 -19.51 5.61 8.56
C ASP A 56 -18.09 5.08 8.38
N LEU A 57 -17.78 4.01 9.09
CA LEU A 57 -16.53 3.28 8.94
C LEU A 57 -16.79 2.00 8.15
N TRP A 58 -15.88 1.68 7.26
CA TRP A 58 -15.92 0.49 6.43
C TRP A 58 -14.75 -0.40 6.80
N PHE A 59 -15.00 -1.69 6.91
CA PHE A 59 -14.01 -2.66 7.32
C PHE A 59 -14.04 -3.88 6.42
N VAL A 60 -12.98 -4.66 6.48
CA VAL A 60 -12.85 -5.90 5.73
C VAL A 60 -12.56 -7.07 6.64
N GLU A 61 -13.13 -8.20 6.25
CA GLU A 61 -13.06 -9.48 6.94
C GLU A 61 -12.33 -10.48 6.05
N GLN A 62 -11.25 -11.07 6.55
CA GLN A 62 -10.48 -12.08 5.82
C GLN A 62 -10.99 -13.51 6.02
N GLY A 63 -12.02 -13.67 6.86
CA GLY A 63 -12.75 -14.90 7.08
C GLY A 63 -13.21 -15.58 5.79
N ASP A 64 -13.75 -16.78 5.92
CA ASP A 64 -14.33 -17.48 4.78
C ASP A 64 -15.85 -17.67 4.95
N PRO A 65 -16.68 -17.07 4.08
CA PRO A 65 -16.31 -16.20 2.96
C PRO A 65 -15.78 -14.84 3.42
N GLY A 66 -14.89 -14.22 2.64
CA GLY A 66 -14.44 -12.85 2.92
C GLY A 66 -15.61 -11.88 2.81
N ARG A 67 -15.55 -10.75 3.53
CA ARG A 67 -16.64 -9.77 3.56
C ARG A 67 -16.13 -8.33 3.59
N VAL A 68 -16.98 -7.43 3.13
CA VAL A 68 -16.85 -5.98 3.36
C VAL A 68 -18.04 -5.56 4.21
N GLY A 69 -17.74 -5.02 5.38
CA GLY A 69 -18.72 -4.52 6.33
C GLY A 69 -18.65 -3.01 6.49
N ARG A 70 -19.73 -2.46 7.02
CA ARG A 70 -19.89 -1.05 7.38
C ARG A 70 -20.36 -0.99 8.83
N ILE A 71 -19.81 -0.06 9.60
CA ILE A 71 -20.21 0.24 10.98
C ILE A 71 -20.45 1.74 11.14
N THR A 72 -21.61 2.09 11.68
CA THR A 72 -21.92 3.47 12.06
C THR A 72 -21.09 3.90 13.27
N PRO A 73 -20.83 5.20 13.50
CA PRO A 73 -20.21 5.65 14.74
C PRO A 73 -20.99 5.27 16.02
N ALA A 74 -22.29 4.97 15.87
CA ALA A 74 -23.16 4.48 16.94
C ALA A 74 -23.03 2.96 17.20
N GLY A 75 -22.28 2.23 16.37
CA GLY A 75 -21.98 0.80 16.54
C GLY A 75 -22.90 -0.17 15.81
N ALA A 76 -23.85 0.31 15.00
CA ALA A 76 -24.65 -0.55 14.14
C ALA A 76 -23.79 -1.09 12.98
N VAL A 77 -23.78 -2.42 12.79
CA VAL A 77 -23.00 -3.12 11.76
C VAL A 77 -23.91 -3.61 10.63
N THR A 78 -23.41 -3.54 9.40
CA THR A 78 -24.06 -4.11 8.22
C THR A 78 -23.01 -4.69 7.28
N GLU A 79 -23.15 -5.95 6.90
CA GLU A 79 -22.36 -6.55 5.82
C GLU A 79 -22.89 -6.08 4.46
N VAL A 80 -22.01 -5.46 3.66
CA VAL A 80 -22.37 -4.85 2.38
C VAL A 80 -22.00 -5.77 1.21
N ALA A 81 -20.93 -6.55 1.36
CA ALA A 81 -20.56 -7.56 0.38
C ALA A 81 -20.08 -8.83 1.05
N THR A 82 -20.54 -9.97 0.52
CA THR A 82 -20.17 -11.31 1.02
C THR A 82 -19.65 -12.14 -0.15
N GLY A 83 -18.46 -12.74 0.05
CA GLY A 83 -17.78 -13.59 -0.93
C GLY A 83 -18.71 -14.68 -1.44
N GLY A 84 -18.97 -14.69 -2.75
CA GLY A 84 -19.75 -15.73 -3.40
C GLY A 84 -21.26 -15.52 -3.36
N VAL A 85 -21.74 -14.47 -2.68
CA VAL A 85 -23.14 -14.01 -2.73
C VAL A 85 -23.25 -12.74 -3.55
N THR A 86 -22.36 -11.77 -3.31
CA THR A 86 -22.40 -10.47 -4.02
C THR A 86 -21.78 -10.60 -5.41
N PRO A 87 -22.53 -10.30 -6.50
CA PRO A 87 -21.99 -10.33 -7.85
C PRO A 87 -20.77 -9.41 -8.00
N GLY A 88 -19.69 -9.94 -8.60
CA GLY A 88 -18.43 -9.21 -8.76
C GLY A 88 -17.54 -9.20 -7.52
N PHE A 89 -18.01 -9.70 -6.37
CA PHE A 89 -17.19 -9.93 -5.19
C PHE A 89 -16.79 -11.41 -5.14
N THR A 90 -15.50 -11.67 -5.37
CA THR A 90 -14.97 -13.02 -5.61
C THR A 90 -15.41 -13.98 -4.50
N ALA A 91 -15.96 -15.13 -4.90
CA ALA A 91 -16.21 -16.23 -3.96
C ALA A 91 -14.92 -16.56 -3.20
N ASN A 92 -15.04 -16.60 -1.87
CA ASN A 92 -13.93 -16.77 -0.95
C ASN A 92 -12.92 -15.60 -1.00
N GLY A 93 -13.23 -14.35 -1.36
CA GLY A 93 -12.24 -13.25 -1.37
C GLY A 93 -11.44 -13.07 -0.06
N SER A 94 -10.26 -12.42 -0.11
CA SER A 94 -9.43 -12.10 1.07
C SER A 94 -9.18 -10.59 1.17
N PRO A 95 -10.23 -9.78 1.34
CA PRO A 95 -10.05 -8.34 1.41
C PRO A 95 -9.16 -8.01 2.61
N ASN A 96 -8.08 -7.28 2.38
CA ASN A 96 -7.00 -7.09 3.36
C ASN A 96 -6.98 -5.65 3.88
N GLU A 97 -6.71 -4.68 3.01
CA GLU A 97 -6.82 -3.26 3.33
C GLU A 97 -7.98 -2.63 2.57
N ILE A 98 -8.60 -1.62 3.16
CA ILE A 98 -9.71 -0.83 2.57
C ILE A 98 -9.42 0.67 2.70
N THR A 99 -9.84 1.46 1.72
CA THR A 99 -9.68 2.92 1.71
C THR A 99 -10.77 3.57 0.87
N GLN A 100 -11.12 4.81 1.19
CA GLN A 100 -11.95 5.63 0.33
C GLN A 100 -11.18 6.03 -0.93
N GLY A 101 -11.83 5.92 -2.09
CA GLY A 101 -11.36 6.41 -3.38
C GLY A 101 -11.81 7.84 -3.66
N PRO A 102 -11.11 8.58 -4.54
CA PRO A 102 -11.50 9.93 -4.95
C PRO A 102 -12.80 9.97 -5.74
N ASP A 103 -13.28 8.82 -6.21
CA ASP A 103 -14.57 8.62 -6.87
C ASP A 103 -15.75 8.49 -5.88
N GLY A 104 -15.47 8.57 -4.57
CA GLY A 104 -16.49 8.41 -3.54
C GLY A 104 -16.86 6.95 -3.28
N ASN A 105 -16.12 5.97 -3.79
CA ASN A 105 -16.33 4.55 -3.50
C ASN A 105 -15.29 4.03 -2.50
N MET A 106 -15.58 2.90 -1.86
CA MET A 106 -14.58 2.17 -1.07
C MET A 106 -13.81 1.20 -1.96
N TRP A 107 -12.49 1.25 -1.87
CA TRP A 107 -11.55 0.38 -2.57
C TRP A 107 -10.85 -0.53 -1.57
N PHE A 108 -10.78 -1.83 -1.86
CA PHE A 108 -10.05 -2.78 -1.04
C PHE A 108 -9.02 -3.57 -1.86
N THR A 109 -8.12 -4.24 -1.17
CA THR A 109 -7.07 -5.08 -1.79
C THR A 109 -7.25 -6.55 -1.46
N GLU A 110 -6.95 -7.43 -2.41
CA GLU A 110 -6.83 -8.87 -2.16
C GLU A 110 -5.38 -9.31 -2.38
N THR A 111 -4.83 -10.08 -1.44
CA THR A 111 -3.38 -10.38 -1.41
C THR A 111 -3.02 -11.86 -1.57
N ARG A 112 -4.02 -12.72 -1.78
CA ARG A 112 -3.88 -14.18 -1.89
C ARG A 112 -4.55 -14.68 -3.16
N VAL A 113 -3.97 -15.73 -3.76
CA VAL A 113 -4.71 -16.54 -4.73
C VAL A 113 -5.65 -17.48 -3.98
N ARG A 114 -6.82 -17.74 -4.55
CA ARG A 114 -7.86 -18.55 -3.92
C ARG A 114 -8.53 -19.50 -4.89
N GLY A 115 -9.15 -20.53 -4.32
CA GLY A 115 -9.93 -21.56 -4.98
C GLY A 115 -10.79 -22.30 -3.96
N ALA A 116 -11.43 -23.37 -4.39
CA ALA A 116 -12.18 -24.26 -3.53
C ALA A 116 -11.97 -25.70 -4.02
N LEU A 117 -11.98 -26.65 -3.10
CA LEU A 117 -11.92 -28.08 -3.39
C LEU A 117 -12.92 -28.83 -2.53
N ASN A 118 -13.21 -30.09 -2.85
CA ASN A 118 -13.97 -30.98 -1.99
C ASN A 118 -13.12 -32.25 -1.79
N GLY A 119 -12.91 -32.65 -0.53
CA GLY A 119 -12.10 -33.83 -0.20
C GLY A 119 -12.83 -35.15 -0.38
N HIS A 120 -14.15 -35.13 -0.59
CA HIS A 120 -15.00 -36.31 -0.79
C HIS A 120 -14.72 -37.41 0.25
N ALA A 121 -14.71 -37.04 1.53
CA ALA A 121 -14.44 -37.90 2.68
C ALA A 121 -13.00 -38.41 2.82
N GLN A 122 -12.08 -37.98 1.97
CA GLN A 122 -10.68 -38.39 2.03
C GLN A 122 -9.79 -37.27 2.56
N PRO A 123 -8.77 -37.60 3.37
CA PRO A 123 -7.79 -36.62 3.82
C PRO A 123 -7.12 -36.00 2.60
N THR A 124 -7.37 -34.71 2.41
CA THR A 124 -6.94 -33.98 1.21
C THR A 124 -6.02 -32.85 1.63
N SER A 125 -4.98 -32.64 0.83
CA SER A 125 -4.11 -31.47 0.90
C SER A 125 -4.21 -30.69 -0.39
N TYR A 126 -3.83 -29.41 -0.36
CA TYR A 126 -3.78 -28.58 -1.53
C TYR A 126 -2.54 -27.69 -1.57
N GLU A 127 -2.16 -27.32 -2.79
CA GLU A 127 -1.19 -26.26 -3.06
C GLU A 127 -1.63 -25.44 -4.29
N PHE A 128 -1.05 -24.25 -4.44
CA PHE A 128 -1.21 -23.45 -5.64
C PHE A 128 0.06 -23.53 -6.48
N GLN A 129 -0.05 -24.06 -7.70
CA GLN A 129 1.01 -23.98 -8.69
C GLN A 129 0.90 -22.66 -9.43
N TYR A 130 2.04 -22.00 -9.68
CA TYR A 130 2.08 -20.72 -10.36
C TYR A 130 3.35 -20.53 -11.17
N GLY A 131 3.28 -19.72 -12.21
CA GLY A 131 4.42 -19.40 -13.08
C GLY A 131 4.05 -18.33 -14.11
N ARG A 132 5.02 -17.86 -14.89
CA ARG A 132 4.76 -16.85 -15.94
C ARG A 132 4.13 -17.45 -17.21
N THR A 133 3.99 -18.77 -17.24
CA THR A 133 3.35 -19.55 -18.31
C THR A 133 2.51 -20.65 -17.65
N SER A 134 1.65 -21.31 -18.42
CA SER A 134 0.83 -22.45 -17.99
C SER A 134 1.63 -23.73 -17.69
N ALA A 135 2.95 -23.73 -17.94
CA ALA A 135 3.84 -24.77 -17.42
C ALA A 135 4.09 -24.60 -15.91
N TYR A 136 3.65 -23.48 -15.34
CA TYR A 136 3.88 -23.10 -13.96
C TYR A 136 5.39 -23.12 -13.64
N GLY A 137 5.83 -23.79 -12.57
CA GLY A 137 7.24 -23.89 -12.18
C GLY A 137 7.54 -23.41 -10.76
N SER A 138 6.51 -22.98 -10.03
CA SER A 138 6.58 -22.72 -8.59
C SER A 138 5.30 -23.23 -7.93
N ALA A 139 5.39 -23.54 -6.63
CA ALA A 139 4.26 -24.00 -5.83
C ALA A 139 4.23 -23.26 -4.49
N SER A 140 3.03 -23.05 -3.93
CA SER A 140 2.88 -22.61 -2.55
C SER A 140 3.21 -23.75 -1.59
N LYS A 141 3.25 -23.46 -0.29
CA LYS A 141 3.29 -24.52 0.73
C LYS A 141 2.02 -25.38 0.63
N SER A 142 2.19 -26.70 0.73
CA SER A 142 1.06 -27.63 0.85
C SER A 142 0.34 -27.44 2.19
N THR A 143 -0.99 -27.42 2.14
CA THR A 143 -1.89 -27.15 3.27
C THR A 143 -2.98 -28.22 3.32
N GLY A 144 -3.33 -28.72 4.51
CA GLY A 144 -4.43 -29.68 4.67
C GLY A 144 -5.79 -29.02 4.48
N ALA A 145 -6.70 -29.69 3.77
CA ALA A 145 -8.11 -29.34 3.62
C ALA A 145 -9.05 -30.23 4.47
N GLY A 146 -8.49 -31.16 5.24
CA GLY A 146 -9.28 -32.14 6.01
C GLY A 146 -9.89 -33.23 5.13
N SER A 147 -10.92 -33.89 5.64
CA SER A 147 -11.55 -35.08 5.04
C SER A 147 -13.08 -34.98 4.99
N GLY A 148 -13.62 -33.77 4.81
CA GLY A 148 -15.07 -33.54 4.77
C GLY A 148 -15.72 -33.90 3.43
N PHE A 149 -17.06 -33.82 3.40
CA PHE A 149 -17.89 -33.97 2.19
C PHE A 149 -18.26 -32.63 1.55
N THR A 150 -17.96 -31.52 2.22
CA THR A 150 -18.30 -30.17 1.78
C THR A 150 -17.13 -29.53 1.07
N SER A 151 -17.41 -28.50 0.27
CA SER A 151 -16.35 -27.70 -0.31
C SER A 151 -15.60 -26.94 0.77
N VAL A 152 -14.28 -26.96 0.70
CA VAL A 152 -13.36 -26.28 1.59
C VAL A 152 -12.66 -25.16 0.80
N PRO A 153 -12.60 -23.94 1.33
CA PRO A 153 -11.82 -22.85 0.73
C PRO A 153 -10.33 -23.19 0.72
N ALA A 154 -9.66 -22.81 -0.37
CA ALA A 154 -8.20 -22.85 -0.46
C ALA A 154 -7.67 -21.45 -0.71
N SER A 155 -6.64 -21.05 0.04
CA SER A 155 -5.91 -19.81 -0.22
C SER A 155 -4.41 -19.98 -0.02
N ALA A 156 -3.63 -19.18 -0.75
CA ALA A 156 -2.19 -19.07 -0.51
C ALA A 156 -1.66 -17.67 -0.84
N LYS A 157 -0.69 -17.22 -0.04
CA LYS A 157 0.17 -16.09 -0.39
C LYS A 157 1.29 -16.58 -1.29
N LEU A 158 1.42 -15.98 -2.47
CA LEU A 158 2.51 -16.29 -3.40
C LEU A 158 3.75 -15.43 -3.11
N THR A 159 4.93 -15.97 -3.36
CA THR A 159 6.23 -15.30 -3.11
C THR A 159 7.08 -15.29 -4.38
N GLY A 160 8.20 -14.55 -4.37
CA GLY A 160 9.14 -14.54 -5.51
C GLY A 160 8.59 -13.93 -6.81
N LEU A 161 7.47 -13.22 -6.75
CA LEU A 161 6.82 -12.66 -7.93
C LEU A 161 7.62 -11.48 -8.51
N LYS A 162 7.76 -11.45 -9.85
CA LYS A 162 8.40 -10.34 -10.57
C LYS A 162 7.38 -9.22 -10.82
N PRO A 163 7.76 -7.93 -10.67
CA PRO A 163 6.89 -6.80 -11.00
C PRO A 163 6.47 -6.77 -12.48
N ASN A 164 5.33 -6.14 -12.77
CA ASN A 164 4.75 -5.98 -14.12
C ASN A 164 4.73 -7.28 -14.96
N SER A 165 4.42 -8.40 -14.33
CA SER A 165 4.46 -9.72 -14.97
C SER A 165 3.11 -10.40 -14.81
N THR A 166 2.60 -10.97 -15.89
CA THR A 166 1.43 -11.85 -15.85
C THR A 166 1.87 -13.23 -15.34
N TYR A 167 1.08 -13.80 -14.45
CA TYR A 167 1.26 -15.14 -13.90
C TYR A 167 0.01 -15.96 -14.16
N HIS A 168 0.24 -17.22 -14.51
CA HIS A 168 -0.72 -18.32 -14.51
C HIS A 168 -0.67 -19.01 -13.14
N TYR A 169 -1.81 -19.45 -12.65
CA TYR A 169 -1.90 -20.23 -11.43
C TYR A 169 -3.08 -21.19 -11.46
N ARG A 170 -2.94 -22.31 -10.74
CA ARG A 170 -4.03 -23.27 -10.50
C ARG A 170 -3.95 -23.84 -9.09
N LEU A 171 -5.09 -24.25 -8.56
CA LEU A 171 -5.18 -25.06 -7.35
C LEU A 171 -4.89 -26.52 -7.70
N LEU A 172 -4.11 -27.22 -6.88
CA LEU A 172 -3.84 -28.65 -7.01
C LEU A 172 -4.27 -29.33 -5.72
N ALA A 173 -5.22 -30.26 -5.79
CA ALA A 173 -5.71 -31.02 -4.65
C ALA A 173 -5.17 -32.46 -4.71
N THR A 174 -4.60 -32.94 -3.62
CA THR A 174 -3.99 -34.27 -3.52
C THR A 174 -4.56 -35.03 -2.34
N ASN A 175 -5.07 -36.22 -2.60
CA ASN A 175 -5.52 -37.19 -1.60
C ASN A 175 -4.81 -38.54 -1.84
N PRO A 176 -5.05 -39.58 -1.03
CA PRO A 176 -4.41 -40.89 -1.22
C PRO A 176 -4.69 -41.56 -2.57
N THR A 177 -5.79 -41.21 -3.25
CA THR A 177 -6.17 -41.78 -4.55
C THR A 177 -5.56 -41.05 -5.74
N GLY A 178 -5.07 -39.82 -5.55
CA GLY A 178 -4.36 -39.09 -6.58
C GLY A 178 -4.49 -37.58 -6.46
N THR A 179 -4.14 -36.92 -7.57
CA THR A 179 -4.02 -35.48 -7.66
C THR A 179 -4.96 -34.93 -8.72
N THR A 180 -5.81 -33.98 -8.33
CA THR A 180 -6.75 -33.29 -9.24
C THR A 180 -6.33 -31.83 -9.42
N PRO A 181 -5.95 -31.40 -10.64
CA PRO A 181 -5.69 -30.01 -10.94
C PRO A 181 -6.99 -29.24 -11.18
N GLY A 182 -7.05 -28.02 -10.64
CA GLY A 182 -8.06 -27.02 -10.96
C GLY A 182 -7.79 -26.32 -12.29
N ARG A 183 -8.71 -25.43 -12.67
CA ARG A 183 -8.60 -24.59 -13.88
C ARG A 183 -7.44 -23.60 -13.77
N ASP A 184 -6.79 -23.32 -14.90
CA ASP A 184 -5.82 -22.24 -15.00
C ASP A 184 -6.52 -20.88 -14.87
N ARG A 185 -5.89 -19.98 -14.12
CA ARG A 185 -6.32 -18.58 -13.94
C ARG A 185 -5.10 -17.69 -14.05
N THR A 186 -5.32 -16.41 -14.33
CA THR A 186 -4.23 -15.44 -14.45
C THR A 186 -4.41 -14.24 -13.53
N PHE A 187 -3.29 -13.67 -13.11
CA PHE A 187 -3.23 -12.35 -12.49
C PHE A 187 -1.99 -11.60 -12.99
N LYS A 188 -1.96 -10.27 -12.84
CA LYS A 188 -0.81 -9.46 -13.22
C LYS A 188 -0.28 -8.68 -12.03
N THR A 189 1.01 -8.81 -11.76
CA THR A 189 1.66 -8.04 -10.70
C THR A 189 1.79 -6.57 -11.09
N LEU A 190 1.77 -5.69 -10.08
CA LEU A 190 1.96 -4.27 -10.31
C LEU A 190 3.38 -3.97 -10.79
N ALA A 191 3.52 -2.95 -11.62
CA ALA A 191 4.84 -2.42 -11.97
C ALA A 191 5.52 -1.78 -10.75
N LEU A 192 6.84 -1.76 -10.75
CA LEU A 192 7.59 -0.94 -9.80
C LEU A 192 7.18 0.53 -9.96
N PRO A 193 7.13 1.29 -8.86
CA PRO A 193 6.81 2.71 -8.93
C PRO A 193 7.85 3.43 -9.76
N ARG A 194 7.39 4.31 -10.65
CA ARG A 194 8.22 5.15 -11.52
C ARG A 194 7.81 6.60 -11.40
N VAL A 195 8.78 7.46 -11.12
CA VAL A 195 8.66 8.90 -11.26
C VAL A 195 8.93 9.27 -12.72
N GLY A 196 7.87 9.69 -13.40
CA GLY A 196 7.91 10.15 -14.79
C GLY A 196 8.34 11.62 -14.88
N HIS A 197 7.67 12.40 -15.72
CA HIS A 197 7.98 13.81 -15.93
C HIS A 197 8.09 14.55 -14.60
N LEU A 198 9.08 15.42 -14.43
CA LEU A 198 9.28 16.26 -13.24
C LEU A 198 9.58 17.68 -13.71
N THR A 199 8.75 18.64 -13.31
CA THR A 199 8.95 20.06 -13.56
C THR A 199 8.67 20.90 -12.34
N MET A 200 9.31 22.06 -12.29
CA MET A 200 9.01 23.12 -11.33
C MET A 200 8.58 24.36 -12.11
N SER A 201 7.56 25.07 -11.63
CA SER A 201 7.03 26.27 -12.28
C SER A 201 6.61 27.33 -11.26
N PRO A 202 6.82 28.63 -11.54
CA PRO A 202 7.25 29.16 -12.83
C PRO A 202 8.78 29.05 -13.02
N LYS A 203 9.24 28.86 -14.27
CA LYS A 203 10.67 28.90 -14.64
C LYS A 203 11.11 30.36 -14.74
N VAL A 204 11.20 31.09 -13.63
CA VAL A 204 11.60 32.51 -13.67
C VAL A 204 12.73 32.79 -12.70
N TRP A 205 13.58 33.74 -13.12
CA TRP A 205 14.75 34.24 -12.40
C TRP A 205 14.42 34.93 -11.07
N ARG A 206 13.17 35.36 -10.88
CA ARG A 206 12.63 35.89 -9.61
C ARG A 206 11.30 35.18 -9.31
N PRO A 207 11.32 34.02 -8.65
CA PRO A 207 10.07 33.35 -8.30
C PRO A 207 9.31 34.23 -7.28
N PRO A 208 8.04 34.60 -7.52
CA PRO A 208 7.19 35.10 -6.44
C PRO A 208 7.08 34.02 -5.36
N VAL A 209 6.67 34.37 -4.15
CA VAL A 209 6.63 33.48 -2.97
C VAL A 209 5.95 32.14 -3.30
N GLY A 210 6.75 31.13 -3.65
CA GLY A 210 6.32 29.77 -3.96
C GLY A 210 6.57 29.28 -5.41
N THR A 211 6.70 27.96 -5.54
CA THR A 211 6.82 27.23 -6.80
C THR A 211 5.87 26.03 -6.79
N THR A 212 5.52 25.53 -7.97
CA THR A 212 4.71 24.34 -8.15
C THR A 212 5.59 23.23 -8.66
N ILE A 213 5.72 22.16 -7.87
CA ILE A 213 6.38 20.92 -8.25
C ILE A 213 5.32 20.04 -8.90
N ARG A 214 5.52 19.67 -10.17
CA ARG A 214 4.65 18.74 -10.88
C ARG A 214 5.43 17.49 -11.27
N PHE A 215 4.88 16.33 -10.96
CA PHE A 215 5.47 15.06 -11.39
C PHE A 215 4.43 14.00 -11.71
N SER A 216 4.76 13.01 -12.55
CA SER A 216 3.84 11.92 -12.87
C SER A 216 4.26 10.60 -12.22
N LEU A 217 3.30 9.80 -11.76
CA LEU A 217 3.54 8.42 -11.28
C LEU A 217 2.80 7.40 -12.13
N ASN A 218 3.40 6.23 -12.35
CA ASN A 218 2.73 5.11 -13.04
C ASN A 218 1.73 4.35 -12.13
N ARG A 219 1.81 4.52 -10.81
CA ARG A 219 0.91 3.96 -9.80
C ARG A 219 0.93 4.79 -8.53
N ALA A 220 -0.10 4.64 -7.68
CA ALA A 220 -0.11 5.26 -6.36
C ALA A 220 0.96 4.64 -5.46
N VAL A 221 1.68 5.48 -4.71
CA VAL A 221 2.78 5.08 -3.82
C VAL A 221 3.17 6.25 -2.91
N ARG A 222 3.72 5.95 -1.73
CA ARG A 222 4.31 6.97 -0.85
C ARG A 222 5.55 7.60 -1.48
N ILE A 223 5.57 8.93 -1.50
CA ILE A 223 6.61 9.76 -2.10
C ILE A 223 7.44 10.45 -1.02
N ARG A 224 8.74 10.59 -1.30
CA ARG A 224 9.65 11.46 -0.54
C ARG A 224 10.15 12.57 -1.47
N LEU A 225 9.85 13.82 -1.15
CA LEU A 225 10.52 14.98 -1.74
C LEU A 225 11.72 15.33 -0.89
N GLN A 226 12.91 15.02 -1.38
CA GLN A 226 14.17 15.31 -0.68
C GLN A 226 14.79 16.58 -1.25
N PHE A 227 15.10 17.53 -0.38
CA PHE A 227 15.70 18.81 -0.75
C PHE A 227 17.16 18.82 -0.36
N PHE A 228 18.07 18.90 -1.32
CA PHE A 228 19.50 18.94 -1.09
C PHE A 228 20.03 20.35 -1.36
N ALA A 229 20.60 21.01 -0.35
CA ALA A 229 21.30 22.27 -0.53
C ALA A 229 22.61 22.04 -1.27
N GLU A 230 22.87 22.83 -2.31
CA GLU A 230 24.16 22.86 -2.98
C GLU A 230 25.14 23.69 -2.14
N LYS A 231 26.22 23.05 -1.71
CA LYS A 231 27.27 23.68 -0.90
C LYS A 231 28.62 23.58 -1.60
N PRO A 232 29.50 24.60 -1.47
CA PRO A 232 30.85 24.51 -2.00
C PRO A 232 31.61 23.32 -1.45
N GLY A 233 32.47 22.73 -2.28
CA GLY A 233 33.34 21.62 -1.93
C GLY A 233 34.66 21.63 -2.70
N ARG A 234 35.52 20.69 -2.31
CA ARG A 234 36.84 20.43 -2.88
C ARG A 234 36.99 18.93 -3.13
N LYS A 235 37.50 18.55 -4.31
CA LYS A 235 37.66 17.14 -4.70
C LYS A 235 38.91 16.56 -4.05
N VAL A 236 38.73 15.62 -3.12
CA VAL A 236 39.79 14.95 -2.37
C VAL A 236 39.59 13.43 -2.49
N ASN A 237 40.56 12.72 -3.04
CA ASN A 237 40.50 11.27 -3.32
C ASN A 237 39.23 10.88 -4.09
N GLY A 238 38.93 11.64 -5.16
CA GLY A 238 37.75 11.43 -6.00
C GLY A 238 36.40 11.83 -5.38
N LYS A 239 36.34 12.20 -4.10
CA LYS A 239 35.11 12.59 -3.40
C LYS A 239 35.02 14.10 -3.18
N CYS A 240 33.83 14.66 -3.27
CA CYS A 240 33.61 16.08 -2.99
C CYS A 240 33.46 16.31 -1.47
N ARG A 241 34.46 16.95 -0.85
CA ARG A 241 34.55 17.18 0.60
C ARG A 241 34.36 18.66 0.96
N PRO A 242 34.02 18.99 2.22
CA PRO A 242 34.01 20.38 2.69
C PRO A 242 35.35 21.08 2.38
N PRO A 243 35.33 22.36 1.98
CA PRO A 243 36.56 23.15 1.88
C PRO A 243 37.22 23.28 3.26
N THR A 244 38.52 23.10 3.30
CA THR A 244 39.40 23.31 4.46
C THR A 244 40.61 24.14 4.01
N GLN A 245 41.38 24.67 4.95
CA GLN A 245 42.64 25.33 4.62
C GLN A 245 43.59 24.39 3.86
N SER A 246 43.68 23.13 4.29
CA SER A 246 44.56 22.12 3.71
C SER A 246 44.18 21.64 2.30
N ASN A 247 42.92 21.77 1.89
CA ASN A 247 42.46 21.33 0.56
C ASN A 247 42.06 22.50 -0.36
N GLY A 248 42.43 23.74 0.01
CA GLY A 248 42.03 24.96 -0.68
C GLY A 248 42.39 24.98 -2.17
N GLY A 249 43.54 24.40 -2.53
CA GLY A 249 44.05 24.28 -3.90
C GLY A 249 43.45 23.13 -4.72
N ALA A 250 42.67 22.23 -4.12
CA ALA A 250 42.05 21.13 -4.86
C ALA A 250 40.92 21.60 -5.79
N GLN A 251 40.56 20.78 -6.78
CA GLN A 251 39.51 21.11 -7.75
C GLN A 251 38.18 21.42 -7.05
N LYS A 252 37.51 22.52 -7.44
CA LYS A 252 36.18 22.88 -6.95
C LYS A 252 35.15 21.82 -7.33
N CYS A 253 34.18 21.57 -6.45
CA CYS A 253 33.04 20.71 -6.72
C CYS A 253 31.82 21.15 -5.88
N THR A 254 30.64 20.66 -6.23
CA THR A 254 29.39 20.94 -5.49
C THR A 254 29.01 19.74 -4.63
N ARG A 255 28.73 20.00 -3.35
CA ARG A 255 28.23 19.02 -2.39
C ARG A 255 26.72 19.14 -2.30
N LEU A 256 26.04 17.99 -2.26
CA LEU A 256 24.61 17.93 -1.99
C LEU A 256 24.39 17.55 -0.53
N VAL A 257 23.85 18.46 0.27
CA VAL A 257 23.57 18.26 1.70
C VAL A 257 22.06 18.22 1.92
N LEU A 258 21.52 17.10 2.42
CA LEU A 258 20.09 16.97 2.67
C LEU A 258 19.62 18.02 3.68
N ALA A 259 18.80 18.97 3.23
CA ALA A 259 18.22 20.03 4.02
C ALA A 259 16.89 19.61 4.66
N GLY A 260 16.15 18.71 4.00
CA GLY A 260 14.94 18.10 4.57
C GLY A 260 14.20 17.19 3.60
N THR A 261 13.16 16.55 4.11
CA THR A 261 12.30 15.65 3.35
C THR A 261 10.83 15.94 3.67
N ILE A 262 9.99 16.04 2.64
CA ILE A 262 8.54 16.01 2.78
C ILE A 262 8.05 14.63 2.33
N VAL A 263 7.13 14.03 3.08
CA VAL A 263 6.56 12.71 2.78
C VAL A 263 5.05 12.83 2.65
N PHE A 264 4.48 12.25 1.61
CA PHE A 264 3.04 12.17 1.39
C PHE A 264 2.72 11.02 0.42
N ASP A 265 1.45 10.66 0.32
CA ASP A 265 0.99 9.64 -0.61
C ASP A 265 0.69 10.25 -1.98
N GLY A 266 1.38 9.78 -3.01
CA GLY A 266 1.18 10.21 -4.39
C GLY A 266 0.21 9.28 -5.12
N HIS A 267 -0.57 9.83 -6.04
CA HIS A 267 -1.54 9.08 -6.84
C HIS A 267 -0.99 8.77 -8.25
N ARG A 268 -1.58 7.78 -8.93
CA ARG A 268 -1.26 7.51 -10.35
C ARG A 268 -1.57 8.75 -11.20
N GLY A 269 -0.75 9.01 -12.21
CA GLY A 269 -0.88 10.19 -13.06
C GLY A 269 -0.17 11.41 -12.47
N THR A 270 -0.68 12.59 -12.78
CA THR A 270 -0.02 13.87 -12.49
C THR A 270 -0.28 14.34 -11.08
N ASN A 271 0.77 14.45 -10.28
CA ASN A 271 0.76 15.02 -8.92
C ASN A 271 1.27 16.46 -8.99
N THR A 272 0.63 17.36 -8.24
CA THR A 272 0.99 18.78 -8.18
C THR A 272 1.13 19.22 -6.73
N VAL A 273 2.29 19.74 -6.35
CA VAL A 273 2.62 20.19 -5.00
C VAL A 273 3.00 21.67 -5.03
N ARG A 274 2.20 22.51 -4.36
CA ARG A 274 2.59 23.90 -4.09
C ARG A 274 3.65 23.91 -2.99
N PHE A 275 4.78 24.54 -3.26
CA PHE A 275 5.94 24.58 -2.37
C PHE A 275 6.38 26.02 -2.14
N GLN A 276 6.30 26.48 -0.89
CA GLN A 276 6.62 27.86 -0.49
C GLN A 276 7.95 27.94 0.29
N GLY A 277 8.89 27.02 0.05
CA GLY A 277 10.17 26.96 0.78
C GLY A 277 10.09 26.27 2.15
N ARG A 278 8.88 25.98 2.66
CA ARG A 278 8.67 25.25 3.92
C ARG A 278 8.70 23.73 3.72
N ILE A 279 9.50 23.06 4.54
CA ILE A 279 9.59 21.59 4.59
C ILE A 279 8.89 21.00 5.81
N SER A 280 8.54 21.83 6.79
CA SER A 280 7.60 21.50 7.87
C SER A 280 7.00 22.78 8.45
N LYS A 281 6.06 22.66 9.41
CA LYS A 281 5.51 23.82 10.15
C LYS A 281 6.59 24.68 10.82
N LYS A 282 7.68 24.06 11.27
CA LYS A 282 8.76 24.71 12.03
C LYS A 282 10.03 24.97 11.22
N LYS A 283 10.10 24.51 9.97
CA LYS A 283 11.35 24.53 9.19
C LYS A 283 11.13 25.00 7.76
N SER A 284 11.85 26.07 7.40
CA SER A 284 11.98 26.59 6.04
C SER A 284 13.39 26.34 5.52
N LEU A 285 13.51 26.23 4.21
CA LEU A 285 14.80 26.25 3.53
C LEU A 285 15.31 27.70 3.45
N SER A 286 16.60 27.88 3.68
CA SER A 286 17.27 29.17 3.52
C SER A 286 17.41 29.54 2.04
N PRO A 287 17.66 30.81 1.70
CA PRO A 287 18.06 31.20 0.35
C PRO A 287 19.31 30.44 -0.13
N GLY A 288 19.34 30.08 -1.41
CA GLY A 288 20.45 29.34 -2.02
C GLY A 288 20.04 28.44 -3.18
N GLN A 289 21.01 27.69 -3.71
CA GLN A 289 20.81 26.69 -4.76
C GLN A 289 20.46 25.32 -4.16
N TYR A 290 19.51 24.61 -4.77
CA TYR A 290 18.99 23.34 -4.31
C TYR A 290 18.77 22.34 -5.44
N GLN A 291 18.95 21.06 -5.12
CA GLN A 291 18.44 19.94 -5.91
C GLN A 291 17.24 19.33 -5.20
N LEU A 292 16.09 19.34 -5.86
CA LEU A 292 14.93 18.54 -5.46
C LEU A 292 15.11 17.14 -6.04
N LYS A 293 14.96 16.11 -5.21
CA LYS A 293 14.86 14.71 -5.64
C LYS A 293 13.51 14.14 -5.22
N VAL A 294 12.69 13.77 -6.19
CA VAL A 294 11.42 13.07 -5.97
C VAL A 294 11.71 11.58 -5.98
N VAL A 295 11.43 10.89 -4.87
CA VAL A 295 11.68 9.46 -4.70
C VAL A 295 10.35 8.74 -4.50
N ALA A 296 10.05 7.79 -5.38
CA ALA A 296 8.97 6.84 -5.20
C ALA A 296 9.53 5.54 -4.61
N VAL A 297 8.97 5.12 -3.47
CA VAL A 297 9.47 3.97 -2.69
C VAL A 297 8.45 2.85 -2.75
N ASP A 298 8.82 1.70 -3.29
CA ASP A 298 7.95 0.53 -3.26
C ASP A 298 7.78 0.06 -1.80
N PRO A 299 6.54 -0.17 -1.30
CA PRO A 299 6.35 -0.59 0.09
C PRO A 299 6.74 -2.06 0.32
N THR A 300 6.84 -2.85 -0.74
CA THR A 300 7.11 -4.29 -0.67
C THR A 300 8.55 -4.66 -1.01
N THR A 301 9.33 -3.71 -1.55
CA THR A 301 10.73 -3.94 -1.93
C THR A 301 11.58 -2.69 -1.66
N PRO A 302 12.90 -2.82 -1.43
CA PRO A 302 13.79 -1.67 -1.28
C PRO A 302 14.00 -0.89 -2.59
N LYS A 303 13.37 -1.30 -3.71
CA LYS A 303 13.55 -0.67 -5.01
C LYS A 303 12.86 0.69 -5.03
N THR A 304 13.58 1.68 -5.53
CA THR A 304 13.08 3.06 -5.66
C THR A 304 13.25 3.56 -7.08
N SER A 305 12.36 4.47 -7.47
CA SER A 305 12.54 5.31 -8.64
C SER A 305 12.73 6.75 -8.17
N SER A 306 13.61 7.50 -8.83
CA SER A 306 13.74 8.91 -8.53
C SER A 306 14.03 9.77 -9.74
N ARG A 307 13.62 11.03 -9.68
CA ARG A 307 14.05 12.10 -10.58
C ARG A 307 14.46 13.32 -9.79
N SER A 308 15.39 14.08 -10.35
CA SER A 308 15.89 15.30 -9.74
C SER A 308 15.73 16.50 -10.66
N THR A 309 15.61 17.68 -10.07
CA THR A 309 15.64 18.96 -10.77
C THR A 309 16.23 20.03 -9.86
N GLY A 310 16.98 20.97 -10.45
CA GLY A 310 17.59 22.08 -9.72
C GLY A 310 16.64 23.26 -9.60
N PHE A 311 16.73 23.99 -8.50
CA PHE A 311 16.00 25.25 -8.30
C PHE A 311 16.74 26.17 -7.33
N THR A 312 16.38 27.46 -7.37
CA THR A 312 16.94 28.48 -6.48
C THR A 312 15.87 28.99 -5.53
N ILE A 313 16.23 29.19 -4.26
CA ILE A 313 15.44 29.93 -3.29
C ILE A 313 16.08 31.31 -3.16
N VAL A 314 15.31 32.34 -3.45
CA VAL A 314 15.72 33.74 -3.28
C VAL A 314 15.32 34.24 -1.89
N ALA A 315 16.03 35.24 -1.37
CA ALA A 315 15.56 35.96 -0.19
C ALA A 315 14.24 36.66 -0.54
N GLY A 316 13.24 36.49 0.33
CA GLY A 316 11.97 37.20 0.25
C GLY A 316 12.02 38.55 0.93
#